data_AF-A0A2X2C252-F1
#
_entry.id   AF-A0A2X2C252-F1
#
_cell.length_a   1.000
_cell.length_b   1.000
_cell.length_c   1.000
_cell.angle_alpha   90.00
_cell.angle_beta   90.00
_cell.angle_gamma   90.00
#
_symmetry.space_group_name_H-M   'P 1'
#
loop_
_entity.id
_entity.type
_entity.pdbx_description
1 polymer ?
#
loop_
_entity_poly.entity_id
_entity_poly.type
_entity_poly.pdbx_seq_one_letter_code
_entity_poly.pdbx_strand_id
1 'polypeptide(L)'
;MFRGRNEGILQLSLNPDPQFEEAPKESYGEQLITEHLGLRLNNQPADSWRKAVVSWTWRIKVLMHLETELMGQLREKAEDEAINVFARNLKDLLMAAPAGMRATMGLDPGLRTGVKVAVVDSTGKLIATDTIYPHTGQADKAAASVAALCIKHNVELVAIGNGTASRETERFFC
;
A
#
# COMPACT_ATOMS: atom_id res chain seq x y z
N MET A 1 1.99 -10.02 -0.20
CA MET A 1 2.29 -11.25 -0.99
C MET A 1 2.71 -10.92 -2.42
N PHE A 2 1.84 -10.38 -3.29
CA PHE A 2 2.19 -10.08 -4.70
C PHE A 2 3.42 -9.17 -4.86
N ARG A 3 3.57 -8.14 -4.02
CA ARG A 3 4.79 -7.32 -4.00
C ARG A 3 6.06 -8.13 -3.72
N GLY A 4 6.01 -9.01 -2.72
CA GLY A 4 7.14 -9.89 -2.39
C GLY A 4 7.46 -10.89 -3.51
N ARG A 5 6.46 -11.34 -4.27
CA ARG A 5 6.67 -12.13 -5.50
C ARG A 5 7.37 -11.30 -6.58
N ASN A 6 6.93 -10.07 -6.82
CA ASN A 6 7.54 -9.19 -7.83
C ASN A 6 8.96 -8.76 -7.48
N GLU A 7 9.25 -8.60 -6.18
CA GLU A 7 10.59 -8.30 -5.67
C GLU A 7 11.49 -9.55 -5.57
N GLY A 8 10.99 -10.73 -5.97
CA GLY A 8 11.75 -11.98 -5.99
C GLY A 8 12.01 -12.61 -4.62
N ILE A 9 11.37 -12.09 -3.57
CA ILE A 9 11.54 -12.55 -2.18
C ILE A 9 10.63 -13.74 -1.86
N LEU A 10 9.44 -13.80 -2.48
CA LEU A 10 8.45 -14.84 -2.24
C LEU A 10 8.11 -15.59 -3.53
N GLN A 11 7.83 -16.88 -3.41
CA GLN A 11 7.11 -17.64 -4.44
C GLN A 11 5.67 -17.86 -3.98
N LEU A 12 4.73 -17.67 -4.90
CA LEU A 12 3.31 -17.93 -4.67
C LEU A 12 2.91 -19.01 -5.67
N SER A 13 2.28 -20.06 -5.16
CA SER A 13 1.69 -21.12 -5.96
C SER A 13 0.30 -21.48 -5.44
N LEU A 14 -0.55 -22.00 -6.31
CA LEU A 14 -1.84 -22.55 -5.93
C LEU A 14 -1.68 -24.04 -5.62
N ASN A 15 -2.15 -24.49 -4.45
CA ASN A 15 -2.19 -25.90 -4.11
C ASN A 15 -3.60 -26.46 -4.43
N PRO A 16 -3.75 -27.26 -5.50
CA PRO A 16 -5.03 -27.85 -5.87
C PRO A 16 -5.46 -29.02 -4.97
N ASP A 17 -4.54 -29.61 -4.23
CA ASP A 17 -4.77 -30.78 -3.39
C ASP A 17 -4.36 -30.50 -1.93
N PRO A 18 -4.99 -29.52 -1.24
CA PRO A 18 -4.56 -29.05 0.08
C PRO A 18 -4.74 -30.07 1.21
N GLN A 19 -5.45 -31.17 0.94
CA GLN A 19 -5.66 -32.26 1.90
C GLN A 19 -4.44 -33.18 2.03
N PHE A 20 -3.50 -33.12 1.08
CA PHE A 20 -2.28 -33.90 1.09
C PHE A 20 -1.08 -32.99 1.40
N GLU A 21 -0.22 -33.42 2.33
CA GLU A 21 1.04 -32.71 2.64
C GLU A 21 2.05 -32.80 1.49
N GLU A 22 2.03 -33.91 0.76
CA GLU A 22 2.82 -34.13 -0.45
C GLU A 22 1.92 -34.23 -1.68
N ALA A 23 2.44 -33.83 -2.84
CA ALA A 23 1.69 -33.91 -4.09
C ALA A 23 1.27 -35.37 -4.37
N PRO A 24 -0.04 -35.68 -4.45
CA PRO A 24 -0.49 -37.04 -4.67
C PRO A 24 -0.08 -37.54 -6.06
N LYS A 25 -0.01 -38.88 -6.20
CA LYS A 25 0.27 -39.54 -7.48
C LYS A 25 -0.77 -39.19 -8.56
N GLU A 26 -2.03 -39.06 -8.17
CA GLU A 26 -3.13 -38.61 -9.02
C GLU A 26 -3.77 -37.40 -8.31
N SER A 27 -3.70 -36.22 -8.95
CA SER A 27 -4.30 -34.99 -8.43
C SER A 27 -5.81 -35.00 -8.67
N TYR A 28 -6.58 -34.33 -7.82
CA TYR A 28 -8.03 -34.17 -8.03
C TYR A 28 -8.34 -33.53 -9.40
N GLY A 29 -7.48 -32.63 -9.88
CA GLY A 29 -7.63 -32.04 -11.22
C GLY A 29 -7.47 -33.05 -12.37
N GLU A 30 -6.65 -34.10 -12.20
CA GLU A 30 -6.52 -35.18 -13.18
C GLU A 30 -7.79 -36.04 -13.24
N GLN A 31 -8.47 -36.24 -12.11
CA GLN A 31 -9.76 -36.93 -12.04
C GLN A 31 -10.85 -36.13 -12.77
N LEU A 32 -10.94 -34.82 -12.52
CA LEU A 32 -11.89 -33.94 -13.19
C LEU A 32 -11.73 -33.97 -14.72
N ILE A 33 -10.49 -33.96 -15.23
CA ILE A 33 -10.22 -34.05 -16.68
C ILE A 33 -10.66 -35.42 -17.23
N THR A 34 -10.37 -36.49 -16.50
CA THR A 34 -10.73 -37.87 -16.89
C THR A 34 -12.24 -38.03 -17.00
N GLU A 35 -12.98 -37.54 -16.00
CA GLU A 35 -14.44 -37.53 -15.96
C GLU A 35 -15.03 -36.67 -17.07
N HIS A 36 -14.52 -35.45 -17.26
CA HIS A 36 -14.99 -34.54 -18.31
C HIS A 36 -14.84 -35.12 -19.72
N LEU A 37 -13.74 -35.85 -19.98
CA LEU A 37 -13.48 -36.49 -21.27
C LEU A 37 -14.14 -37.88 -21.40
N GLY A 38 -14.79 -38.39 -20.35
CA GLY A 38 -15.41 -39.72 -20.34
C GLY A 38 -14.42 -40.86 -20.58
N LEU A 39 -13.15 -40.70 -20.17
CA LEU A 39 -12.09 -41.67 -20.42
C LEU A 39 -12.30 -42.94 -19.59
N ARG A 40 -12.41 -44.09 -20.27
CA ARG A 40 -12.47 -45.41 -19.63
C ARG A 40 -11.10 -46.06 -19.66
N LEU A 41 -10.51 -46.21 -18.47
CA LEU A 41 -9.20 -46.82 -18.27
C LEU A 41 -9.40 -48.27 -17.82
N ASN A 42 -9.58 -49.16 -18.80
CA ASN A 42 -9.88 -50.59 -18.59
C ASN A 42 -8.64 -51.46 -18.79
N ASN A 43 -7.46 -50.93 -18.45
CA ASN A 43 -6.15 -51.59 -18.59
C ASN A 43 -5.79 -51.97 -20.03
N GLN A 44 -6.26 -51.18 -21.01
CA GLN A 44 -5.89 -51.32 -22.41
C GLN A 44 -4.45 -50.84 -22.65
N PRO A 45 -3.76 -51.31 -23.71
CA PRO A 45 -2.38 -50.91 -23.99
C PRO A 45 -2.17 -49.39 -24.09
N ALA A 46 -3.19 -48.65 -24.54
CA ALA A 46 -3.15 -47.20 -24.67
C ALA A 46 -3.44 -46.43 -23.37
N ASP A 47 -3.91 -47.08 -22.31
CA ASP A 47 -4.36 -46.40 -21.09
C ASP A 47 -3.21 -45.77 -20.30
N SER A 48 -2.01 -46.37 -20.35
CA SER A 48 -0.81 -45.77 -19.78
C SER A 48 -0.45 -44.44 -20.44
N TRP A 49 -0.54 -44.39 -21.77
CA TRP A 49 -0.34 -43.17 -22.55
C TRP A 49 -1.43 -42.14 -22.28
N ARG A 50 -2.70 -42.55 -22.22
CA ARG A 50 -3.82 -41.67 -21.88
C ARG A 50 -3.66 -41.04 -20.50
N LYS A 51 -3.29 -41.82 -19.48
CA LYS A 51 -2.99 -41.31 -18.13
C LYS A 51 -1.88 -40.26 -18.16
N ALA A 52 -0.80 -40.53 -18.90
CA ALA A 52 0.30 -39.56 -19.06
C ALA A 52 -0.18 -38.25 -19.72
N VAL A 53 -1.00 -38.34 -20.77
CA VAL A 53 -1.58 -37.16 -21.45
C VAL A 53 -2.48 -36.37 -20.50
N VAL A 54 -3.32 -37.03 -19.70
CA VAL A 54 -4.17 -36.37 -18.70
C VAL A 54 -3.32 -35.63 -17.67
N SER A 55 -2.30 -36.29 -17.12
CA SER A 55 -1.41 -35.68 -16.13
C SER A 55 -0.65 -34.46 -16.70
N TRP A 56 -0.15 -34.56 -17.95
CA TRP A 56 0.50 -33.43 -18.61
C TRP A 56 -0.47 -32.30 -18.90
N THR A 57 -1.69 -32.62 -19.33
CA THR A 57 -2.74 -31.62 -19.57
C THR A 57 -3.05 -30.86 -18.28
N TRP A 58 -3.21 -31.58 -17.16
CA TRP A 58 -3.41 -30.96 -15.86
C TRP A 58 -2.23 -30.06 -15.46
N ARG A 59 -1.03 -30.63 -15.36
CA ARG A 59 0.12 -29.97 -14.71
C ARG A 59 0.76 -28.87 -15.56
N ILE A 60 0.79 -29.04 -16.89
CA ILE A 60 1.52 -28.14 -17.81
C ILE A 60 0.59 -27.09 -18.42
N LYS A 61 -0.70 -27.40 -18.60
CA LYS A 61 -1.66 -26.51 -19.26
C LYS A 61 -2.71 -25.94 -18.32
N VAL A 62 -3.55 -26.81 -17.75
CA VAL A 62 -4.73 -26.38 -17.00
C VAL A 62 -4.35 -25.69 -15.70
N LEU A 63 -3.49 -26.29 -14.87
CA LEU A 63 -3.07 -25.71 -13.59
C LEU A 63 -2.37 -24.36 -13.78
N MET A 64 -1.41 -24.28 -14.72
CA MET A 64 -0.68 -23.03 -15.02
C MET A 64 -1.61 -21.91 -15.49
N HIS A 65 -2.61 -22.24 -16.32
CA HIS A 65 -3.59 -21.29 -16.80
C HIS A 65 -4.51 -20.82 -15.66
N LEU A 66 -5.09 -21.75 -14.90
CA LEU A 66 -5.95 -21.45 -13.76
C LEU A 66 -5.22 -20.63 -12.69
N GLU A 67 -3.98 -20.97 -12.39
CA GLU A 67 -3.17 -20.24 -11.42
C GLU A 67 -2.97 -18.79 -11.88
N THR A 68 -2.66 -18.57 -13.15
CA THR A 68 -2.48 -17.23 -13.71
C THR A 68 -3.78 -16.42 -13.64
N GLU A 69 -4.91 -17.03 -14.04
CA GLU A 69 -6.22 -16.36 -14.02
C GLU A 69 -6.67 -16.03 -12.59
N LEU A 70 -6.61 -17.00 -11.67
CA LEU A 70 -7.04 -16.82 -10.29
C LEU A 70 -6.15 -15.82 -9.55
N MET A 71 -4.83 -15.85 -9.77
CA MET A 71 -3.93 -14.85 -9.21
C MET A 71 -4.20 -13.45 -9.78
N GLY A 72 -4.51 -13.37 -11.08
CA GLY A 72 -4.93 -12.12 -11.73
C GLY A 72 -6.19 -11.54 -11.11
N GLN A 73 -7.25 -12.35 -11.00
CA GLN A 73 -8.53 -11.95 -10.39
C GLN A 73 -8.37 -11.55 -8.93
N LEU A 74 -7.55 -12.28 -8.15
CA LEU A 74 -7.28 -11.93 -6.76
C LEU A 74 -6.54 -10.58 -6.67
N ARG A 75 -5.60 -10.33 -7.59
CA ARG A 75 -4.88 -9.05 -7.65
C ARG A 75 -5.82 -7.90 -7.98
N GLU A 76 -6.66 -8.06 -9.01
CA GLU A 76 -7.62 -7.04 -9.44
C GLU A 76 -8.58 -6.67 -8.30
N LYS A 77 -9.19 -7.67 -7.64
CA LYS A 77 -10.06 -7.42 -6.47
C LYS A 77 -9.35 -6.70 -5.33
N ALA A 78 -8.09 -7.05 -5.08
CA ALA A 78 -7.30 -6.40 -4.03
C ALA A 78 -6.94 -4.95 -4.40
N GLU A 79 -6.64 -4.69 -5.67
CA GLU A 79 -6.37 -3.35 -6.20
C GLU A 79 -7.62 -2.48 -6.14
N ASP A 80 -8.79 -2.99 -6.55
CA ASP A 80 -10.07 -2.27 -6.49
C ASP A 80 -10.43 -1.85 -5.06
N GLU A 81 -10.29 -2.75 -4.08
CA GLU A 81 -10.57 -2.39 -2.69
C GLU A 81 -9.57 -1.37 -2.15
N ALA A 82 -8.28 -1.50 -2.50
CA ALA A 82 -7.28 -0.51 -2.12
C ALA A 82 -7.62 0.87 -2.69
N ILE A 83 -8.01 0.95 -3.98
CA ILE A 83 -8.46 2.18 -4.63
C ILE A 83 -9.68 2.76 -3.90
N ASN A 84 -10.66 1.95 -3.54
CA ASN A 84 -11.84 2.39 -2.80
C ASN A 84 -11.49 2.98 -1.42
N VAL A 85 -10.51 2.41 -0.71
CA VAL A 85 -10.00 2.98 0.54
C VAL A 85 -9.30 4.32 0.29
N PHE A 86 -8.43 4.41 -0.72
CA PHE A 86 -7.75 5.67 -1.05
C PHE A 86 -8.73 6.77 -1.47
N ALA A 87 -9.74 6.44 -2.28
CA ALA A 87 -10.78 7.38 -2.70
C ALA A 87 -11.59 7.91 -1.51
N ARG A 88 -11.96 7.03 -0.56
CA ARG A 88 -12.63 7.44 0.69
C ARG A 88 -11.77 8.40 1.51
N ASN A 89 -10.51 8.04 1.76
CA ASN A 89 -9.58 8.89 2.51
C ASN A 89 -9.37 10.26 1.84
N LEU A 90 -9.25 10.29 0.50
CA LEU A 90 -9.12 11.53 -0.24
C LEU A 90 -10.39 12.39 -0.15
N LYS A 91 -11.57 11.76 -0.25
CA LYS A 91 -12.85 12.46 -0.08
C LYS A 91 -12.95 13.09 1.30
N ASP A 92 -12.60 12.36 2.35
CA ASP A 92 -12.67 12.87 3.72
C ASP A 92 -11.71 14.06 3.93
N LEU A 93 -10.51 14.02 3.33
CA LEU A 93 -9.57 15.14 3.34
C LEU A 93 -10.12 16.37 2.61
N LEU A 94 -10.74 16.19 1.44
CA LEU A 94 -11.32 17.30 0.66
C LEU A 94 -12.57 17.90 1.32
N MET A 95 -13.31 17.09 2.07
CA MET A 95 -14.52 17.51 2.79
C MET A 95 -14.22 18.00 4.21
N ALA A 96 -12.95 18.05 4.63
CA ALA A 96 -12.57 18.56 5.93
C ALA A 96 -13.05 20.01 6.11
N ALA A 97 -13.60 20.31 7.28
CA ALA A 97 -14.10 21.64 7.59
C ALA A 97 -12.97 22.68 7.43
N PRO A 98 -13.17 23.75 6.65
CA PRO A 98 -12.15 24.77 6.50
C PRO A 98 -11.94 25.50 7.83
N ALA A 99 -10.68 25.74 8.19
CA ALA A 99 -10.34 26.48 9.40
C ALA A 99 -10.71 27.98 9.32
N GLY A 100 -11.20 28.46 8.17
CA GLY A 100 -11.63 29.84 7.95
C GLY A 100 -10.50 30.78 7.53
N MET A 101 -10.85 32.06 7.36
CA MET A 101 -9.92 33.12 6.94
C MET A 101 -9.11 33.64 8.12
N ARG A 102 -8.15 32.85 8.59
CA ARG A 102 -7.29 33.17 9.74
C ARG A 102 -5.82 33.09 9.34
N ALA A 103 -5.01 34.01 9.85
CA ALA A 103 -3.57 33.99 9.60
C ALA A 103 -2.96 32.69 10.15
N THR A 104 -2.26 31.94 9.30
CA THR A 104 -1.85 30.57 9.60
C THR A 104 -0.37 30.37 9.33
N MET A 105 0.33 29.75 10.29
CA MET A 105 1.69 29.27 10.12
C MET A 105 1.67 27.78 9.77
N GLY A 106 2.16 27.43 8.58
CA GLY A 106 2.40 26.06 8.15
C GLY A 106 3.81 25.59 8.52
N LEU A 107 3.91 24.38 9.04
CA LEU A 107 5.15 23.71 9.40
C LEU A 107 5.25 22.39 8.66
N ASP A 108 6.31 22.24 7.87
CA ASP A 108 6.71 20.97 7.25
C ASP A 108 7.86 20.34 8.07
N PRO A 109 7.57 19.33 8.92
CA PRO A 109 8.55 18.74 9.81
C PRO A 109 9.72 18.07 9.08
N GLY A 110 10.91 18.20 9.66
CA GLY A 110 12.11 17.54 9.18
C GLY A 110 13.19 17.50 10.24
N LEU A 111 13.99 16.44 10.24
CA LEU A 111 15.12 16.28 11.17
C LEU A 111 16.37 16.97 10.63
N ARG A 112 17.12 16.29 9.76
CA ARG A 112 18.40 16.78 9.21
C ARG A 112 18.25 18.03 8.35
N THR A 113 17.14 18.17 7.64
CA THR A 113 16.86 19.30 6.76
C THR A 113 16.17 20.46 7.47
N GLY A 114 15.89 20.33 8.77
CA GLY A 114 15.13 21.31 9.54
C GLY A 114 13.62 21.25 9.24
N VAL A 115 12.87 22.00 10.04
CA VAL A 115 11.44 22.24 9.88
C VAL A 115 11.27 23.51 9.05
N LYS A 116 10.51 23.43 7.96
CA LYS A 116 10.27 24.58 7.07
C LYS A 116 9.02 25.28 7.57
N VAL A 117 9.12 26.60 7.67
CA VAL A 117 8.05 27.46 8.16
C VAL A 117 7.55 28.29 7.00
N ALA A 118 6.23 28.37 6.83
CA ALA A 118 5.58 29.29 5.91
C ALA A 118 4.45 29.98 6.66
N VAL A 119 4.32 31.30 6.52
CA VAL A 119 3.22 32.07 7.12
C VAL A 119 2.37 32.64 6.01
N VAL A 120 1.06 32.40 6.09
CA VAL A 120 0.05 32.96 5.20
C VAL A 120 -0.91 33.87 5.98
N ASP A 121 -1.35 34.96 5.35
CA ASP A 121 -2.40 35.81 5.92
C ASP A 121 -3.80 35.19 5.76
N SER A 122 -4.83 35.88 6.24
CA SER A 122 -6.23 35.45 6.17
C SER A 122 -6.76 35.27 4.74
N THR A 123 -6.09 35.83 3.74
CA THR A 123 -6.44 35.68 2.31
C THR A 123 -5.74 34.48 1.67
N GLY A 124 -4.81 33.82 2.38
CA GLY A 124 -3.97 32.74 1.87
C GLY A 124 -2.70 33.22 1.16
N LYS A 125 -2.38 34.52 1.21
CA LYS A 125 -1.16 35.06 0.62
C LYS A 125 0.05 34.69 1.48
N LEU A 126 1.12 34.19 0.86
CA LEU A 126 2.40 33.96 1.53
C LEU A 126 3.04 35.31 1.94
N ILE A 127 3.36 35.44 3.23
CA ILE A 127 3.91 36.67 3.80
C ILE A 127 5.27 36.47 4.47
N ALA A 128 5.62 35.26 4.88
CA ALA A 128 6.96 34.93 5.38
C ALA A 128 7.30 33.45 5.19
N THR A 129 8.59 33.15 5.14
CA THR A 129 9.14 31.79 5.15
C THR A 129 10.39 31.76 6.01
N ASP A 130 10.65 30.63 6.67
CA ASP A 130 11.89 30.39 7.42
C ASP A 130 12.24 28.90 7.43
N THR A 131 13.45 28.56 7.88
CA THR A 131 13.85 27.19 8.19
C THR A 131 14.48 27.13 9.56
N ILE A 132 13.85 26.39 10.45
CA ILE A 132 14.25 26.26 11.85
C ILE A 132 14.77 24.85 12.14
N TYR A 133 15.62 24.73 13.14
CA TYR A 133 16.25 23.45 13.51
C TYR A 133 15.97 23.08 14.98
N PRO A 134 14.69 22.86 15.35
CA PRO A 134 14.33 22.57 16.74
C PRO A 134 14.96 21.25 17.23
N HIS A 135 15.19 20.31 16.33
CA HIS A 135 15.62 18.94 16.64
C HIS A 135 17.14 18.73 16.65
N THR A 136 17.95 19.77 16.40
CA THR A 136 19.42 19.66 16.31
C THR A 136 20.12 20.48 17.40
N GLY A 137 19.51 20.63 18.57
CA GLY A 137 20.07 21.43 19.68
C GLY A 137 19.96 22.94 19.48
N GLN A 138 19.18 23.42 18.50
CA GLN A 138 18.87 24.85 18.30
C GLN A 138 17.42 25.18 18.68
N ALA A 139 16.85 24.44 19.64
CA ALA A 139 15.44 24.58 20.05
C ALA A 139 15.10 26.01 20.50
N ASP A 140 15.93 26.65 21.34
CA ASP A 140 15.67 28.00 21.83
C ASP A 140 15.67 29.04 20.70
N LYS A 141 16.61 28.91 19.76
CA LYS A 141 16.68 29.77 18.57
C LYS A 141 15.47 29.57 17.66
N ALA A 142 15.04 28.32 17.49
CA ALA A 142 13.83 27.98 16.74
C ALA A 142 12.58 28.58 17.39
N ALA A 143 12.46 28.46 18.72
CA ALA A 143 11.34 29.01 19.50
C ALA A 143 11.28 30.54 19.39
N ALA A 144 12.42 31.22 19.51
CA ALA A 144 12.50 32.67 19.32
C ALA A 144 12.07 33.10 17.91
N SER A 145 12.52 32.39 16.86
CA SER A 145 12.13 32.70 15.48
C SER A 145 10.62 32.51 15.26
N VAL A 146 10.07 31.38 15.71
CA VAL A 146 8.64 31.08 15.61
C VAL A 146 7.80 32.12 16.36
N ALA A 147 8.16 32.44 17.60
CA ALA A 147 7.45 33.44 18.40
C ALA A 147 7.47 34.82 17.72
N ALA A 148 8.62 35.24 17.18
CA ALA A 148 8.73 36.51 16.46
C ALA A 148 7.83 36.54 15.21
N LEU A 149 7.77 35.46 14.44
CA LEU A 149 6.90 35.33 13.27
C LEU A 149 5.42 35.35 13.67
N CYS A 150 5.04 34.62 14.74
CA CYS A 150 3.67 34.60 15.24
C CYS A 150 3.19 35.99 15.67
N ILE A 151 4.00 36.73 16.44
CA ILE A 151 3.66 38.09 16.90
C ILE A 151 3.61 39.06 15.73
N LYS A 152 4.61 39.05 14.84
CA LYS A 152 4.71 39.99 13.72
C LYS A 152 3.55 39.87 12.72
N HIS A 153 3.06 38.65 12.51
CA HIS A 153 2.03 38.38 11.51
C HIS A 153 0.66 38.05 12.11
N ASN A 154 0.50 38.21 13.43
CA ASN A 154 -0.72 37.92 14.17
C ASN A 154 -1.29 36.53 13.84
N VAL A 155 -0.42 35.51 13.89
CA VAL A 155 -0.79 34.13 13.56
C VAL A 155 -1.79 33.60 14.59
N GLU A 156 -2.92 33.09 14.11
CA GLU A 156 -3.99 32.53 14.94
C GLU A 156 -3.98 30.99 14.93
N LEU A 157 -3.45 30.39 13.85
CA LEU A 157 -3.44 28.95 13.64
C LEU A 157 -2.04 28.45 13.28
N VAL A 158 -1.72 27.25 13.77
CA VAL A 158 -0.52 26.51 13.38
C VAL A 158 -0.94 25.19 12.74
N ALA A 159 -0.53 24.98 11.50
CA ALA A 159 -0.75 23.74 10.77
C ALA A 159 0.55 22.93 10.73
N ILE A 160 0.54 21.73 11.31
CA ILE A 160 1.71 20.84 11.38
C ILE A 160 1.51 19.68 10.41
N GLY A 161 2.43 19.49 9.48
CA GLY A 161 2.41 18.33 8.59
C GLY A 161 2.55 17.01 9.37
N ASN A 162 1.80 15.98 8.97
CA ASN A 162 1.80 14.67 9.63
C ASN A 162 2.93 13.73 9.13
N GLY A 163 4.00 14.30 8.56
CA GLY A 163 5.14 13.57 8.00
C GLY A 163 6.19 13.15 9.03
N THR A 164 7.40 12.88 8.54
CA THR A 164 8.57 12.53 9.36
C THR A 164 8.88 13.65 10.36
N ALA A 165 9.08 13.31 11.64
CA ALA A 165 9.31 14.25 12.75
C ALA A 165 8.11 15.14 13.15
N SER A 166 6.90 14.77 12.73
CA SER A 166 5.67 15.50 13.08
C SER A 166 5.40 15.51 14.58
N ARG A 167 5.58 14.38 15.28
CA ARG A 167 5.38 14.28 16.74
C ARG A 167 6.36 15.14 17.53
N GLU A 168 7.62 15.17 17.12
CA GLU A 168 8.66 15.98 17.74
C GLU A 168 8.39 17.46 17.51
N THR A 169 7.89 17.81 16.32
CA THR A 169 7.49 19.19 16.00
C THR A 169 6.24 19.61 16.76
N GLU A 170 5.27 18.72 16.96
CA GLU A 170 4.11 18.95 17.83
C GLU A 170 4.53 19.20 19.28
N ARG A 171 5.42 18.36 19.83
CA ARG A 171 6.00 18.54 21.18
C ARG A 171 6.78 19.84 21.36
N PHE A 172 7.30 20.42 20.29
CA PHE A 172 7.97 21.71 20.35
C PHE A 172 6.98 22.87 20.59
N PHE A 173 5.69 22.67 20.31
CA PHE A 173 4.61 23.64 20.60
C PHE A 173 3.83 23.36 21.90
N CYS A 174 3.95 22.16 22.48
CA CYS A 174 3.33 21.79 23.76
C CYS A 174 4.26 22.07 24.93
#